data_AF-A0A9J8A2J0-F1
#
_entry.id   AF-A0A9J8A2J0-F1
#
_cell.length_a   1.000
_cell.length_b   1.000
_cell.length_c   1.000
_cell.angle_alpha   90.00
_cell.angle_beta   90.00
_cell.angle_gamma   90.00
#
_symmetry.space_group_name_H-M   'P 1'
#
loop_
_entity.id
_entity.type
_entity.pdbx_description
1 polymer ?
#
loop_
_entity_poly.entity_id
_entity_poly.type
_entity_poly.pdbx_seq_one_letter_code
_entity_poly.pdbx_strand_id
1 'polypeptide(L)'
;TTMRQRMTEKLRAAKVEVDEDASLVRDKEEDLFIIDQSAQDFLEVRRAEYISQVQKQQHSSDDHCSMHHAVPASSKLPEHVRPRHLEEEGLYVGERPPVCLTNQNILENRILKQAEGRKWFGDDGRIIALPEPIKESSSRPPLFILEDELDPALQTAYRKVRDLIIHNHN
;
A
#
# COMPACT_ATOMS: atom_id res chain seq x y z
N THR A 1 57.15 5.66 44.04
CA THR A 1 57.00 7.14 44.04
C THR A 1 56.75 7.75 42.66
N THR A 2 56.63 6.96 41.58
CA THR A 2 56.45 7.47 40.20
C THR A 2 54.99 7.52 39.70
N MET A 3 54.03 7.00 40.49
CA MET A 3 52.60 6.99 40.11
C MET A 3 51.88 8.33 40.39
N ARG A 4 52.26 9.06 41.45
CA ARG A 4 51.58 10.33 41.81
C ARG A 4 51.91 11.50 40.88
N GLN A 5 53.04 11.46 40.17
CA GLN A 5 53.42 12.51 39.21
C GLN A 5 52.67 12.37 37.87
N ARG A 6 52.33 11.15 37.44
CA ARG A 6 51.55 10.94 36.19
C ARG A 6 50.09 11.36 36.29
N MET A 7 49.54 11.42 37.50
CA MET A 7 48.13 11.79 37.70
C MET A 7 47.92 13.31 37.65
N THR A 8 48.91 14.11 38.05
CA THR A 8 48.87 15.58 38.00
C THR A 8 49.12 16.15 36.61
N GLU A 9 49.83 15.42 35.75
CA GLU A 9 50.08 15.83 34.36
C GLU A 9 48.86 15.56 33.46
N LYS A 10 48.12 14.47 33.72
CA LYS A 10 46.87 14.16 33.00
C LYS A 10 45.69 15.08 33.33
N LEU A 11 45.72 15.78 34.47
CA LEU A 11 44.67 16.75 34.83
C LEU A 11 44.95 18.18 34.33
N ARG A 12 46.17 18.48 33.87
CA ARG A 12 46.54 19.82 33.34
C ARG A 12 46.28 19.97 31.84
N ALA A 13 46.01 18.88 31.12
CA ALA A 13 45.60 18.91 29.72
C ALA A 13 44.06 19.00 29.54
N ALA A 14 43.32 19.20 30.63
CA ALA A 14 41.90 19.54 30.60
C ALA A 14 41.72 21.08 30.57
N LYS A 15 42.12 21.69 29.46
CA LYS A 15 41.60 23.01 29.06
C LYS A 15 41.84 23.23 27.56
N VAL A 16 41.13 22.44 26.75
CA VAL A 16 40.86 22.84 25.37
C VAL A 16 39.69 23.80 25.47
N GLU A 17 39.96 25.07 25.25
CA GLU A 17 38.92 26.09 25.15
C GLU A 17 38.09 25.77 23.91
N VAL A 18 36.86 25.31 24.13
CA VAL A 18 35.85 25.21 23.09
C VAL A 18 35.31 26.62 22.92
N ASP A 19 35.71 27.25 21.83
CA ASP A 19 35.19 28.54 21.39
C ASP A 19 33.72 28.35 20.97
N GLU A 20 32.80 28.74 21.84
CA GLU A 20 31.34 28.57 21.68
C GLU A 20 30.74 29.54 20.64
N ASP A 21 31.55 30.38 19.97
CA ASP A 21 31.10 31.36 18.97
C ASP A 21 31.63 31.07 17.55
N ALA A 22 32.12 29.85 17.30
CA ALA A 22 32.41 29.41 15.94
C ALA A 22 31.10 29.11 15.19
N SER A 23 30.70 30.04 14.31
CA SER A 23 29.53 29.89 13.44
C SER A 23 29.55 28.51 12.73
N LEU A 24 28.61 27.64 13.10
CA LEU A 24 28.40 26.33 12.45
C LEU A 24 27.78 26.45 11.05
N VAL A 25 27.53 27.68 10.61
CA VAL A 25 27.07 27.99 9.26
C VAL A 25 28.30 28.06 8.37
N ARG A 26 28.82 26.87 8.02
CA ARG A 26 29.35 26.71 6.66
C ARG A 26 28.15 26.89 5.74
N ASP A 27 28.26 27.70 4.71
CA ASP A 27 27.23 27.88 3.68
C ASP A 27 26.90 26.51 3.07
N LYS A 28 25.89 25.84 3.65
CA LYS A 28 25.40 24.52 3.26
C LYS A 28 24.34 24.62 2.16
N GLU A 29 24.41 25.67 1.35
CA GLU A 29 23.48 25.84 0.22
C GLU A 29 23.85 24.94 -0.97
N GLU A 30 25.06 24.36 -0.98
CA GLU A 30 25.55 23.56 -2.11
C GLU A 30 25.46 22.03 -1.91
N ASP A 31 25.11 21.53 -0.72
CA ASP A 31 25.17 20.08 -0.41
C ASP A 31 23.79 19.42 -0.19
N LEU A 32 22.69 20.15 -0.41
CA LEU A 32 21.32 19.62 -0.24
C LEU A 32 20.79 18.82 -1.45
N PHE A 33 21.56 18.73 -2.54
CA PHE A 33 21.13 18.08 -3.79
C PHE A 33 22.15 17.11 -4.40
N ILE A 34 22.89 16.35 -3.58
CA ILE A 34 23.64 15.15 -4.06
C ILE A 34 22.69 13.97 -4.42
N ILE A 35 21.50 14.28 -4.90
CA ILE A 35 20.51 13.29 -5.37
C ILE A 35 20.47 13.29 -6.91
N ASP A 36 20.89 14.38 -7.55
CA ASP A 36 20.79 14.52 -9.02
C ASP A 36 21.77 13.66 -9.82
N GLN A 37 22.85 13.15 -9.19
CA GLN A 37 23.82 12.27 -9.86
C GLN A 37 23.71 10.79 -9.46
N SER A 38 22.90 10.43 -8.46
CA SER A 38 22.97 9.07 -7.89
C SER A 38 21.86 8.12 -8.35
N ALA A 39 20.79 8.62 -8.97
CA ALA A 39 19.68 7.76 -9.40
C ALA A 39 20.12 6.71 -10.45
N GLN A 40 21.01 7.08 -11.38
CA GLN A 40 21.54 6.16 -12.39
C GLN A 40 22.55 5.15 -11.83
N ASP A 41 23.29 5.51 -10.78
CA ASP A 41 24.28 4.62 -10.17
C ASP A 41 23.64 3.47 -9.38
N PHE A 42 22.38 3.62 -8.96
CA PHE A 42 21.64 2.59 -8.23
C PHE A 42 20.67 1.77 -9.10
N LEU A 43 20.45 2.14 -10.36
CA LEU A 43 19.48 1.48 -11.25
C LEU A 43 20.20 0.60 -12.29
N GLU A 44 20.11 -0.72 -12.13
CA GLU A 44 20.54 -1.67 -13.17
C GLU A 44 19.52 -1.71 -14.31
N VAL A 45 19.83 -1.05 -15.43
CA VAL A 45 18.98 -1.09 -16.64
C VAL A 45 19.13 -2.45 -17.31
N ARG A 46 18.21 -3.37 -16.98
CA ARG A 46 18.12 -4.69 -17.62
C ARG A 46 17.13 -4.65 -18.78
N ARG A 47 17.44 -5.38 -19.86
CA ARG A 47 16.47 -5.61 -20.94
C ARG A 47 15.29 -6.40 -20.38
N ALA A 48 14.08 -6.06 -20.83
CA ALA A 48 12.90 -6.83 -20.45
C ALA A 48 13.06 -8.29 -20.90
N GLU A 49 12.99 -9.21 -19.95
CA GLU A 49 12.92 -10.64 -20.26
C GLU A 49 11.52 -10.95 -20.81
N TYR A 50 11.48 -11.64 -21.95
CA TYR A 50 10.22 -12.06 -22.53
C TYR A 50 9.63 -13.22 -21.73
N ILE A 51 8.56 -12.94 -20.99
CA ILE A 51 7.77 -13.97 -20.32
C ILE A 51 6.69 -14.45 -21.28
N SER A 52 6.77 -15.72 -21.68
CA SER A 52 5.79 -16.33 -22.57
C SER A 52 4.37 -16.30 -21.96
N GLN A 53 3.34 -16.28 -22.82
CA GLN A 53 1.95 -16.25 -22.36
C GLN A 53 1.62 -17.46 -21.46
N VAL A 54 2.15 -18.64 -21.80
CA VAL A 54 1.98 -19.87 -21.01
C VAL A 54 2.58 -19.72 -19.61
N GLN A 55 3.78 -19.15 -19.51
CA GLN A 55 4.46 -18.94 -18.24
C GLN A 55 3.75 -17.87 -17.40
N LYS A 56 3.26 -16.78 -18.02
CA LYS A 56 2.36 -15.82 -17.34
C LYS A 56 1.10 -16.48 -16.80
N GLN A 57 0.49 -17.40 -17.57
CA GLN A 57 -0.69 -18.12 -17.15
C GLN A 57 -0.40 -19.02 -15.94
N GLN A 58 0.74 -19.71 -15.92
CA GLN A 58 1.19 -20.52 -14.78
C GLN A 58 1.46 -19.69 -13.52
N HIS A 59 2.13 -18.54 -13.65
CA HIS A 59 2.32 -17.63 -12.52
C HIS A 59 0.99 -17.04 -12.04
N SER A 60 0.07 -16.73 -12.97
CA SER A 60 -1.24 -16.19 -12.62
C SER A 60 -2.17 -17.22 -12.00
N SER A 61 -2.04 -18.52 -12.30
CA SER A 61 -2.94 -19.55 -11.78
C SER A 61 -2.84 -19.72 -10.27
N ASP A 62 -1.66 -19.46 -9.69
CA ASP A 62 -1.49 -19.52 -8.23
C ASP A 62 -2.23 -18.37 -7.53
N ASP A 63 -2.24 -17.19 -8.16
CA ASP A 63 -2.84 -15.95 -7.64
C ASP A 63 -4.32 -15.74 -8.04
N HIS A 64 -4.77 -16.33 -9.15
CA HIS A 64 -6.14 -16.17 -9.65
C HIS A 64 -7.09 -17.08 -8.88
N CYS A 65 -7.52 -16.62 -7.71
CA CYS A 65 -8.56 -17.28 -6.94
C CYS A 65 -9.93 -17.05 -7.60
N SER A 66 -10.21 -17.77 -8.70
CA SER A 66 -11.54 -17.82 -9.35
C SER A 66 -12.57 -18.61 -8.54
N MET A 67 -12.41 -18.64 -7.22
CA MET A 67 -13.23 -19.40 -6.30
C MET A 67 -14.45 -18.57 -5.95
N HIS A 68 -15.56 -18.83 -6.64
CA HIS A 68 -16.87 -18.23 -6.34
C HIS A 68 -17.59 -18.94 -5.18
N HIS A 69 -17.01 -20.02 -4.66
CA HIS A 69 -17.58 -20.82 -3.58
C HIS A 69 -17.48 -20.09 -2.25
N ALA A 70 -18.57 -20.14 -1.47
CA ALA A 70 -18.59 -19.58 -0.12
C ALA A 70 -17.64 -20.35 0.79
N VAL A 71 -16.90 -19.63 1.62
CA VAL A 71 -16.01 -20.22 2.61
C VAL A 71 -16.78 -20.47 3.91
N PRO A 72 -16.66 -21.66 4.54
CA PRO A 72 -17.27 -21.91 5.84
C PRO A 72 -16.66 -21.02 6.93
N ALA A 73 -17.48 -20.61 7.90
CA ALA A 73 -17.06 -19.73 8.99
C ALA A 73 -15.92 -20.33 9.85
N SER A 74 -15.84 -21.65 9.97
CA SER A 74 -14.78 -22.37 10.69
C SER A 74 -13.38 -22.16 10.08
N SER A 75 -13.29 -21.84 8.79
CA SER A 75 -12.02 -21.52 8.14
C SER A 75 -11.61 -20.06 8.32
N LYS A 76 -12.58 -19.18 8.61
CA LYS A 76 -12.37 -17.73 8.78
C LYS A 76 -11.99 -17.37 10.21
N LEU A 77 -12.64 -18.03 11.17
CA LEU A 77 -12.45 -17.79 12.59
C LEU A 77 -11.35 -18.69 13.19
N PRO A 78 -10.87 -18.37 14.42
CA PRO A 78 -10.04 -19.27 15.19
C PRO A 78 -10.75 -20.61 15.46
N GLU A 79 -9.95 -21.63 15.75
CA GLU A 79 -10.48 -22.98 15.99
C GLU A 79 -11.50 -23.00 17.12
N HIS A 80 -12.64 -23.68 16.89
CA HIS A 80 -13.75 -23.84 17.84
C HIS A 80 -14.49 -22.57 18.25
N VAL A 81 -14.27 -21.43 17.59
CA VAL A 81 -15.04 -20.20 17.82
C VAL A 81 -16.24 -20.15 16.87
N ARG A 82 -17.43 -19.93 17.44
CA ARG A 82 -18.65 -19.67 16.66
C ARG A 82 -18.74 -18.18 16.32
N PRO A 83 -19.28 -17.82 15.14
CA PRO A 83 -19.56 -16.42 14.82
C PRO A 83 -20.43 -15.78 15.89
N ARG A 84 -20.05 -14.58 16.33
CA ARG A 84 -20.79 -13.78 17.32
C ARG A 84 -21.41 -12.59 16.62
N HIS A 85 -22.72 -12.47 16.72
CA HIS A 85 -23.52 -11.40 16.12
C HIS A 85 -23.90 -10.39 17.21
N LEU A 86 -23.32 -9.19 17.16
CA LEU A 86 -23.57 -8.16 18.19
C LEU A 86 -25.03 -7.68 18.18
N GLU A 87 -25.67 -7.73 17.01
CA GLU A 87 -27.08 -7.46 16.80
C GLU A 87 -28.00 -8.41 17.59
N GLU A 88 -27.58 -9.66 17.82
CA GLU A 88 -28.34 -10.64 18.60
C GLU A 88 -28.24 -10.38 20.11
N GLU A 89 -27.18 -9.70 20.54
CA GLU A 89 -26.95 -9.30 21.94
C GLU A 89 -27.61 -7.98 22.31
N GLY A 90 -28.30 -7.35 21.36
CA GLY A 90 -29.00 -6.08 21.54
C GLY A 90 -28.15 -4.85 21.27
N LEU A 91 -26.94 -5.00 20.72
CA LEU A 91 -26.13 -3.87 20.27
C LEU A 91 -26.51 -3.48 18.84
N TYR A 92 -26.74 -2.20 18.60
CA TYR A 92 -27.02 -1.72 17.25
C TYR A 92 -25.74 -1.72 16.39
N VAL A 93 -25.74 -2.54 15.35
CA VAL A 93 -24.74 -2.54 14.28
C VAL A 93 -25.42 -1.96 13.04
N GLY A 94 -24.91 -0.84 12.52
CA GLY A 94 -25.51 -0.18 11.35
C GLY A 94 -25.59 -1.08 10.12
N GLU A 95 -26.41 -0.68 9.13
CA GLU A 95 -26.54 -1.44 7.89
C GLU A 95 -25.24 -1.45 7.08
N ARG A 96 -24.85 -2.64 6.62
CA ARG A 96 -23.67 -2.78 5.76
C ARG A 96 -24.03 -2.45 4.31
N PRO A 97 -23.09 -1.85 3.55
CA PRO A 97 -23.30 -1.61 2.13
C PRO A 97 -23.59 -2.90 1.38
N PRO A 98 -24.47 -2.87 0.36
CA PRO A 98 -24.73 -4.02 -0.46
C PRO A 98 -23.50 -4.36 -1.31
N VAL A 99 -23.00 -5.58 -1.17
CA VAL A 99 -21.95 -6.16 -2.03
C VAL A 99 -22.47 -7.47 -2.57
N CYS A 100 -22.22 -7.77 -3.86
CA CYS A 100 -22.67 -9.02 -4.42
C CYS A 100 -21.93 -10.22 -3.79
N LEU A 101 -22.66 -11.32 -3.60
CA LEU A 101 -22.15 -12.54 -2.97
C LEU A 101 -20.90 -13.08 -3.69
N THR A 102 -20.88 -13.01 -5.02
CA THR A 102 -19.74 -13.43 -5.82
C THR A 102 -18.48 -12.66 -5.46
N ASN A 103 -18.56 -11.33 -5.33
CA ASN A 103 -17.42 -10.51 -4.95
C ASN A 103 -16.99 -10.76 -3.51
N GLN A 104 -17.95 -10.98 -2.60
CA GLN A 104 -17.66 -11.37 -1.22
C GLN A 104 -16.87 -12.69 -1.20
N ASN A 105 -17.36 -13.75 -1.86
CA ASN A 105 -16.70 -15.05 -1.90
C ASN A 105 -15.30 -14.99 -2.51
N ILE A 106 -15.14 -14.27 -3.62
CA ILE A 106 -13.81 -14.07 -4.25
C ILE A 106 -12.86 -13.39 -3.26
N LEU A 107 -13.32 -12.32 -2.61
CA LEU A 107 -12.51 -11.55 -1.67
C LEU A 107 -12.12 -12.39 -0.44
N GLU A 108 -13.06 -13.12 0.15
CA GLU A 108 -12.84 -14.01 1.28
C GLU A 108 -11.81 -15.10 0.94
N ASN A 109 -11.99 -15.78 -0.20
CA ASN A 109 -11.05 -16.80 -0.67
C ASN A 109 -9.65 -16.23 -0.92
N ARG A 110 -9.55 -15.01 -1.44
CA ARG A 110 -8.27 -14.34 -1.69
C ARG A 110 -7.56 -13.97 -0.39
N ILE A 111 -8.30 -13.41 0.57
CA ILE A 111 -7.75 -13.01 1.86
C ILE A 111 -7.20 -14.24 2.59
N LEU A 112 -7.92 -15.37 2.59
CA LEU A 112 -7.49 -16.59 3.30
C LEU A 112 -6.21 -17.24 2.76
N LYS A 113 -5.86 -16.99 1.49
CA LYS A 113 -4.57 -17.43 0.92
C LYS A 113 -3.38 -16.65 1.48
N GLN A 114 -3.59 -15.46 2.05
CA GLN A 114 -2.52 -14.64 2.62
C GLN A 114 -2.12 -15.15 4.01
N ALA A 115 -0.83 -15.08 4.33
CA ALA A 115 -0.27 -15.57 5.60
C ALA A 115 -0.98 -14.99 6.85
N GLU A 116 -1.47 -13.75 6.78
CA GLU A 116 -2.19 -13.08 7.87
C GLU A 116 -3.67 -12.80 7.55
N GLY A 117 -4.24 -13.53 6.59
CA GLY A 117 -5.59 -13.33 6.09
C GLY A 117 -6.68 -13.36 7.16
N ARG A 118 -6.52 -14.22 8.17
CA ARG A 118 -7.51 -14.40 9.25
C ARG A 118 -7.74 -13.13 10.08
N LYS A 119 -6.78 -12.22 10.15
CA LYS A 119 -6.91 -10.94 10.90
C LYS A 119 -7.92 -9.97 10.28
N TRP A 120 -8.28 -10.19 9.02
CA TRP A 120 -9.25 -9.36 8.28
C TRP A 120 -10.70 -9.79 8.50
N PHE A 121 -10.95 -10.85 9.28
CA PHE A 121 -12.29 -11.30 9.63
C PHE A 121 -12.63 -10.86 11.05
N GLY A 122 -13.84 -10.33 11.24
CA GLY A 122 -14.37 -10.00 12.55
C GLY A 122 -14.93 -11.23 13.27
N ASP A 123 -15.40 -11.02 14.50
CA ASP A 123 -16.02 -12.07 15.32
C ASP A 123 -17.29 -12.65 14.68
N ASP A 124 -17.95 -11.89 13.79
CA ASP A 124 -19.11 -12.32 13.01
C ASP A 124 -18.74 -13.21 11.82
N GLY A 125 -17.45 -13.50 11.62
CA GLY A 125 -16.93 -14.29 10.51
C GLY A 125 -17.03 -13.59 9.15
N ARG A 126 -17.29 -12.27 9.13
CA ARG A 126 -17.30 -11.46 7.91
C ARG A 126 -16.04 -10.61 7.82
N ILE A 127 -15.74 -10.10 6.64
CA ILE A 127 -14.61 -9.20 6.43
C ILE A 127 -14.86 -7.90 7.20
N ILE A 128 -13.86 -7.44 7.95
CA ILE A 128 -13.87 -6.17 8.67
C ILE A 128 -13.98 -5.04 7.64
N ALA A 129 -15.05 -4.25 7.77
CA ALA A 129 -15.31 -3.10 6.91
C ALA A 129 -15.29 -1.82 7.74
N LEU A 130 -14.90 -0.71 7.10
CA LEU A 130 -15.03 0.61 7.71
C LEU A 130 -16.53 0.95 7.86
N PRO A 131 -16.92 1.69 8.91
CA PRO A 131 -18.30 2.15 9.09
C PRO A 131 -18.78 2.96 7.88
N GLU A 132 -17.90 3.80 7.34
CA GLU A 132 -18.10 4.56 6.11
C GLU A 132 -17.14 4.04 5.02
N PRO A 133 -17.65 3.26 4.05
CA PRO A 133 -16.81 2.67 3.01
C PRO A 133 -16.47 3.65 1.89
N ILE A 134 -17.18 4.77 1.82
CA ILE A 134 -16.99 5.81 0.82
C ILE A 134 -16.20 6.93 1.48
N LYS A 135 -15.01 7.22 0.97
CA LYS A 135 -14.23 8.37 1.40
C LYS A 135 -14.67 9.60 0.61
N GLU A 136 -14.94 10.71 1.29
CA GLU A 136 -15.32 11.98 0.64
C GLU A 136 -14.22 12.53 -0.27
N SER A 137 -12.97 12.34 0.13
CA SER A 137 -11.78 12.75 -0.63
C SER A 137 -11.23 11.59 -1.46
N SER A 138 -10.91 11.85 -2.72
CA SER A 138 -10.14 10.92 -3.55
C SER A 138 -8.80 10.58 -2.90
N SER A 139 -8.50 9.28 -2.76
CA SER A 139 -7.15 8.80 -2.38
C SER A 139 -6.19 8.75 -3.57
N ARG A 140 -6.71 8.93 -4.79
CA ARG A 140 -5.87 9.00 -5.99
C ARG A 140 -5.10 10.33 -5.96
N PRO A 141 -3.77 10.30 -6.18
CA PRO A 141 -3.01 11.53 -6.37
C PRO A 141 -3.65 12.41 -7.45
N PRO A 142 -3.67 13.74 -7.27
CA PRO A 142 -4.16 14.63 -8.31
C PRO A 142 -3.35 14.39 -9.58
N LEU A 143 -4.05 14.15 -10.69
CA LEU A 143 -3.41 14.11 -11.99
C LEU A 143 -3.13 15.56 -12.39
N PHE A 144 -1.87 15.95 -12.36
CA PHE A 144 -1.44 17.20 -12.99
C PHE A 144 -1.34 16.94 -14.49
N ILE A 145 -2.48 17.03 -15.19
CA ILE A 145 -2.48 17.08 -16.65
C ILE A 145 -2.06 18.50 -17.00
N LEU A 146 -0.78 18.69 -17.33
CA LEU A 146 -0.34 19.92 -17.97
C LEU A 146 -0.92 19.90 -19.38
N GLU A 147 -1.93 20.73 -19.62
CA GLU A 147 -2.67 20.79 -20.89
C GLU A 147 -1.74 21.03 -22.11
N ASP A 148 -0.54 21.54 -21.86
CA ASP A 148 0.49 21.82 -22.86
C ASP A 148 1.44 20.65 -23.19
N GLU A 149 1.41 19.53 -22.44
CA GLU A 149 2.31 18.37 -22.67
C GLU A 149 1.61 17.10 -23.19
N LEU A 150 0.27 17.10 -23.29
CA LEU A 150 -0.45 15.92 -23.77
C LEU A 150 -0.36 15.82 -25.30
N ASP A 151 0.28 14.76 -25.80
CA ASP A 151 0.35 14.43 -27.22
C ASP A 151 -1.04 14.58 -27.87
N PRO A 152 -1.18 15.36 -28.96
CA PRO A 152 -2.45 15.50 -29.69
C PRO A 152 -3.11 14.16 -30.05
N ALA A 153 -2.33 13.10 -30.27
CA ALA A 153 -2.85 11.75 -30.55
C ALA A 153 -3.50 11.05 -29.33
N LEU A 154 -3.21 11.53 -28.11
CA LEU A 154 -3.74 11.01 -26.84
C LEU A 154 -4.91 11.85 -26.29
N GLN A 155 -5.31 12.92 -27.00
CA GLN A 155 -6.48 13.71 -26.62
C GLN A 155 -7.75 12.86 -26.71
N THR A 156 -8.46 12.73 -25.60
CA THR A 156 -9.75 12.03 -25.56
C THR A 156 -10.89 13.02 -25.71
N ALA A 157 -11.82 12.74 -26.63
CA ALA A 157 -13.06 13.50 -26.78
C ALA A 157 -14.23 12.70 -26.20
N TYR A 158 -14.95 13.28 -25.23
CA TYR A 158 -16.16 12.64 -24.71
C TYR A 158 -17.25 12.63 -25.79
N ARG A 159 -17.70 11.43 -26.18
CA ARG A 159 -18.83 11.26 -27.08
C ARG A 159 -19.93 10.47 -26.35
N LYS A 160 -21.02 11.15 -26.01
CA LYS A 160 -22.22 10.49 -25.52
C LYS A 160 -22.80 9.62 -26.64
N VAL A 161 -22.97 8.32 -26.38
CA VAL A 161 -23.70 7.43 -27.28
C VAL A 161 -25.15 7.90 -27.32
N ARG A 162 -25.64 8.21 -28.52
CA ARG A 162 -27.06 8.43 -28.78
C ARG A 162 -27.60 7.15 -29.39
N ASP A 163 -28.62 6.61 -28.73
CA ASP A 163 -29.49 5.48 -29.10
C ASP A 163 -28.87 4.43 -30.05
N LEU A 164 -28.49 3.29 -29.47
CA LEU A 164 -28.04 2.12 -30.22
C LEU A 164 -29.22 1.60 -31.05
N ILE A 165 -29.25 1.90 -32.35
CA ILE A 165 -30.24 1.31 -33.28
C ILE A 165 -29.84 -0.14 -33.51
N ILE A 166 -30.39 -1.03 -32.68
CA ILE A 166 -30.27 -2.48 -32.84
C ILE A 166 -31.06 -2.86 -34.10
N HIS A 167 -30.37 -3.10 -35.21
CA HIS A 167 -30.98 -3.70 -36.40
C HIS A 167 -31.10 -5.20 -36.16
N ASN A 168 -32.28 -5.66 -35.73
CA ASN A 168 -32.61 -7.07 -35.72
C ASN A 168 -32.82 -7.52 -37.17
N HIS A 169 -31.91 -8.35 -37.68
CA HIS A 169 -32.17 -9.13 -38.88
C HIS A 169 -33.07 -10.32 -38.49
N ASN A 170 -34.28 -10.36 -39.05
CA ASN A 170 -35.15 -11.54 -39.08
C ASN A 170 -34.60 -12.57 -40.06
#